data_AF-K9KAM0-F1
#
_entry.id   AF-K9KAM0-F1
#
_cell.length_a   1.000
_cell.length_b   1.000
_cell.length_c   1.000
_cell.angle_alpha   90.00
_cell.angle_beta   90.00
_cell.angle_gamma   90.00
#
_symmetry.space_group_name_H-M   'P 1'
#
loop_
_entity.id
_entity.type
_entity.pdbx_description
1 polymer ?
#
loop_
_entity_poly.entity_id
_entity_poly.type
_entity_poly.pdbx_seq_one_letter_code
_entity_poly.pdbx_strand_id
1 'polypeptide(L)'
;VTGVVQQIVRAAQDYLQGKRNTLNEDDMEKESCPALGEGGDSGGLIPGKSLVFATMELLMFILVRHMPHLSTKMSDSPSHVATKTRLSEESARLVAATVTILSDLPSLCSPAGCMTILPTILFLIARILKDTAIKSADNQVPPPVSAALQGIKSIVTLSMAKTEETQKQWTALIRSTLACILEYSQPEDSLPAPDEVSMLTAIALLLWSASSEIIGVQSLQNGCMNRFKNALNSCDPWVQAKCYQLLLSVFQHSNRALSTPYIHSLAPIVVEKLKAVERNRPASNTELLAVQEGIKVLETLVALGEEQNRVQLLALLVPTLISYLLDENSFASASTASKDLHEFALQNLMHIGPLYPHAFKTVMGAAPELKVRLETAVRASQASKAKAAARQPAPTVHSAPTIKLKTSFF
;
A
#
# COMPACT_ATOMS: atom_id res chain seq x y z
N VAL A 1 22.77 11.58 -18.34
CA VAL A 1 21.91 12.79 -18.32
C VAL A 1 21.01 12.81 -17.09
N THR A 2 20.06 11.89 -16.93
CA THR A 2 19.14 11.85 -15.77
C THR A 2 19.84 11.86 -14.41
N GLY A 3 20.97 11.14 -14.27
CA GLY A 3 21.76 11.18 -13.04
C GLY A 3 22.30 12.57 -12.67
N VAL A 4 22.74 13.37 -13.67
CA VAL A 4 23.21 14.74 -13.44
C VAL A 4 22.04 15.65 -13.05
N VAL A 5 20.92 15.55 -13.78
CA VAL A 5 19.69 16.31 -13.49
C VAL A 5 19.20 16.04 -12.07
N GLN A 6 19.20 14.77 -11.65
CA GLN A 6 18.77 14.40 -10.31
C GLN A 6 19.66 15.02 -9.22
N GLN A 7 20.98 15.11 -9.44
CA GLN A 7 21.88 15.78 -8.49
C GLN A 7 21.65 17.29 -8.45
N ILE A 8 21.37 17.92 -9.60
CA ILE A 8 21.03 19.35 -9.66
C ILE A 8 19.73 19.63 -8.89
N VAL A 9 18.69 18.81 -9.10
CA VAL A 9 17.41 18.93 -8.39
C VAL A 9 17.61 18.76 -6.89
N ARG A 10 18.36 17.74 -6.44
CA ARG A 10 18.66 17.54 -5.02
C ARG A 10 19.44 18.71 -4.40
N ALA A 11 20.47 19.21 -5.08
CA ALA A 11 21.22 20.37 -4.61
C ALA A 11 20.34 21.62 -4.47
N ALA A 12 19.39 21.82 -5.40
CA ALA A 12 18.41 22.89 -5.31
C ALA A 12 17.41 22.69 -4.16
N GLN A 13 16.99 21.44 -3.90
CA GLN A 13 16.13 21.10 -2.76
C GLN A 13 16.84 21.41 -1.44
N ASP A 14 18.09 20.98 -1.29
CA ASP A 14 18.89 21.21 -0.08
C ASP A 14 19.11 22.70 0.17
N TYR A 15 19.40 23.46 -0.89
CA TYR A 15 19.53 24.92 -0.81
C TYR A 15 18.23 25.60 -0.36
N LEU A 16 17.09 25.22 -0.95
CA LEU A 16 15.79 25.78 -0.58
C LEU A 16 15.36 25.35 0.84
N GLN A 17 15.64 24.10 1.23
CA GLN A 17 15.33 23.61 2.56
C GLN A 17 16.16 24.33 3.63
N GLY A 18 17.46 24.57 3.35
CA GLY A 18 18.31 25.41 4.19
C GLY A 18 17.73 26.80 4.38
N LYS A 19 17.28 27.43 3.29
CA LYS A 19 16.62 28.75 3.34
C LYS A 19 15.29 28.73 4.10
N ARG A 20 14.50 27.66 4.00
CA ARG A 20 13.25 27.50 4.76
C ARG A 20 13.53 27.37 6.26
N ASN A 21 14.58 26.65 6.63
CA ASN A 21 14.96 26.48 8.04
C ASN A 21 15.42 27.80 8.66
N THR A 22 16.24 28.59 7.96
CA THR A 22 16.69 29.90 8.45
C THR A 22 15.55 30.89 8.62
N LEU A 23 14.58 30.91 7.69
CA LEU A 23 13.39 31.76 7.84
C LEU A 23 12.54 31.35 9.05
N ASN A 24 12.36 30.05 9.30
CA ASN A 24 11.57 29.59 10.45
C ASN A 24 12.21 29.96 11.81
N GLU A 25 13.53 30.13 11.88
CA GLU A 25 14.24 30.58 13.08
C GLU A 25 14.12 32.10 13.30
N ASP A 26 14.04 32.89 12.22
CA ASP A 26 13.97 34.36 12.27
C ASP A 26 12.52 34.93 12.32
N ASP A 27 11.51 34.21 11.80
CA ASP A 27 10.11 34.68 11.62
C ASP A 27 9.13 34.24 12.74
N MET A 28 9.58 34.00 13.98
CA MET A 28 8.64 33.73 15.10
C MET A 28 7.64 34.88 15.38
N GLU A 29 7.77 36.05 14.73
CA GLU A 29 6.89 37.21 14.91
C GLU A 29 6.14 37.72 13.66
N LYS A 30 6.22 37.09 12.47
CA LYS A 30 5.43 37.52 11.29
C LYS A 30 4.81 36.38 10.48
N GLU A 31 3.53 36.55 10.17
CA GLU A 31 2.69 35.64 9.38
C GLU A 31 3.28 35.34 7.99
N SER A 32 3.48 34.04 7.75
CA SER A 32 3.54 33.34 6.45
C SER A 32 4.34 33.99 5.32
N CYS A 33 5.44 33.37 4.90
CA CYS A 33 6.10 33.69 3.63
C CYS A 33 5.72 32.63 2.55
N PRO A 34 4.57 32.77 1.87
CA PRO A 34 4.08 31.80 0.88
C PRO A 34 4.89 31.77 -0.42
N ALA A 35 5.79 32.73 -0.69
CA ALA A 35 6.43 32.87 -2.00
C ALA A 35 7.76 32.11 -2.17
N LEU A 36 8.23 31.37 -1.15
CA LEU A 36 9.53 30.70 -1.22
C LEU A 36 9.53 29.53 -2.23
N GLY A 37 10.41 29.61 -3.22
CA GLY A 37 10.56 28.63 -4.31
C GLY A 37 10.24 29.24 -5.68
N GLU A 38 10.36 28.45 -6.74
CA GLU A 38 10.01 28.93 -8.08
C GLU A 38 8.50 29.18 -8.24
N GLY A 39 8.14 30.14 -9.09
CA GLY A 39 6.77 30.58 -9.33
C GLY A 39 6.32 31.79 -8.49
N GLY A 40 6.94 32.05 -7.34
CA GLY A 40 6.54 33.15 -6.45
C GLY A 40 5.04 33.18 -6.17
N ASP A 41 4.44 34.37 -6.08
CA ASP A 41 3.00 34.50 -5.80
C ASP A 41 2.12 34.22 -7.02
N SER A 42 2.64 34.38 -8.24
CA SER A 42 1.86 34.24 -9.48
C SER A 42 1.85 32.81 -10.04
N GLY A 43 2.74 31.95 -9.56
CA GLY A 43 3.01 30.63 -10.15
C GLY A 43 3.80 30.65 -11.46
N GLY A 44 4.21 31.84 -11.94
CA GLY A 44 4.88 31.98 -13.22
C GLY A 44 6.28 31.37 -13.26
N LEU A 45 6.47 30.33 -14.07
CA LEU A 45 7.79 29.76 -14.37
C LEU A 45 8.32 30.35 -15.69
N ILE A 46 9.48 31.03 -15.63
CA ILE A 46 10.03 31.76 -16.78
C ILE A 46 11.02 30.86 -17.56
N PRO A 47 10.76 30.56 -18.84
CA PRO A 47 11.69 29.80 -19.68
C PRO A 47 13.08 30.44 -19.73
N GLY A 48 14.12 29.62 -19.71
CA GLY A 48 15.52 30.06 -19.70
C GLY A 48 16.02 30.61 -18.36
N LYS A 49 15.16 30.75 -17.34
CA LYS A 49 15.54 31.15 -15.96
C LYS A 49 15.15 30.12 -14.90
N SER A 50 14.01 29.45 -15.09
CA SER A 50 13.45 28.46 -14.17
C SER A 50 14.16 27.11 -14.33
N LEU A 51 14.73 26.59 -13.23
CA LEU A 51 15.30 25.24 -13.18
C LEU A 51 14.19 24.20 -13.32
N VAL A 52 13.03 24.43 -12.70
CA VAL A 52 11.87 23.54 -12.78
C VAL A 52 11.41 23.40 -14.23
N PHE A 53 11.22 24.52 -14.94
CA PHE A 53 10.80 24.52 -16.33
C PHE A 53 11.82 23.82 -17.24
N ALA A 54 13.11 24.17 -17.12
CA ALA A 54 14.17 23.55 -17.91
C ALA A 54 14.26 22.04 -17.66
N THR A 55 14.06 21.61 -16.41
CA THR A 55 14.03 20.20 -16.06
C THR A 55 12.82 19.51 -16.66
N MET A 56 11.61 20.08 -16.54
CA MET A 56 10.39 19.51 -17.15
C MET A 56 10.52 19.37 -18.67
N GLU A 57 11.08 20.35 -19.36
CA GLU A 57 11.29 20.31 -20.81
C GLU A 57 12.19 19.13 -21.22
N LEU A 58 13.33 18.96 -20.53
CA LEU A 58 14.24 17.84 -20.76
C LEU A 58 13.59 16.49 -20.45
N LEU A 59 12.86 16.39 -19.33
CA LEU A 59 12.18 15.15 -18.93
C LEU A 59 11.05 14.79 -19.91
N MET A 60 10.30 15.78 -20.39
CA MET A 60 9.29 15.56 -21.42
C MET A 60 9.91 15.09 -22.74
N PHE A 61 11.06 15.64 -23.14
CA PHE A 61 11.81 15.17 -24.30
C PHE A 61 12.23 13.70 -24.16
N ILE A 62 12.76 13.31 -22.99
CA ILE A 62 13.11 11.91 -22.70
C ILE A 62 11.87 11.02 -22.76
N LEU A 63 10.77 11.43 -22.13
CA LEU A 63 9.53 10.67 -22.11
C LEU A 63 8.96 10.45 -23.52
N VAL A 64 8.87 11.50 -24.34
CA VAL A 64 8.33 11.37 -25.71
C VAL A 64 9.25 10.54 -26.60
N ARG A 65 10.58 10.54 -26.36
CA ARG A 65 11.51 9.67 -27.09
C ARG A 65 11.27 8.19 -26.80
N HIS A 66 10.98 7.83 -25.56
CA HIS A 66 10.78 6.43 -25.15
C HIS A 66 9.31 5.98 -25.17
N MET A 67 8.37 6.93 -25.11
CA MET A 67 6.92 6.72 -25.13
C MET A 67 6.24 7.80 -25.99
N PRO A 68 6.33 7.70 -27.34
CA PRO A 68 5.86 8.74 -28.25
C PRO A 68 4.35 9.01 -28.17
N HIS A 69 3.57 8.04 -27.69
CA HIS A 69 2.11 8.16 -27.48
C HIS A 69 1.71 9.11 -26.34
N LEU A 70 2.68 9.58 -25.54
CA LEU A 70 2.44 10.66 -24.59
C LEU A 70 2.20 12.02 -25.28
N SER A 71 2.63 12.15 -26.55
CA SER A 71 2.35 13.32 -27.38
C SER A 71 1.10 13.08 -28.23
N THR A 72 0.07 13.93 -28.07
CA THR A 72 -1.14 13.89 -28.89
C THR A 72 -0.87 14.18 -30.36
N LYS A 73 0.22 14.89 -30.69
CA LYS A 73 0.60 15.25 -32.06
C LYS A 73 1.21 14.11 -32.88
N MET A 74 1.59 13.00 -32.24
CA MET A 74 2.26 11.89 -32.92
C MET A 74 1.32 10.71 -33.23
N SER A 75 0.04 10.82 -32.87
CA SER A 75 -0.92 9.71 -32.95
C SER A 75 -1.59 9.53 -34.33
N ASP A 76 -1.41 10.48 -35.25
CA ASP A 76 -2.09 10.51 -36.57
C ASP A 76 -1.23 9.95 -37.73
N SER A 77 -0.05 9.37 -37.47
CA SER A 77 0.77 8.78 -38.54
C SER A 77 0.37 7.30 -38.79
N PRO A 78 -0.17 6.95 -39.97
CA PRO A 78 -0.65 5.59 -40.26
C PRO A 78 0.46 4.53 -40.35
N SER A 79 1.73 4.94 -40.24
CA SER A 79 2.92 4.08 -40.24
C SER A 79 3.27 3.48 -38.87
N HIS A 80 2.64 3.94 -37.78
CA HIS A 80 2.85 3.39 -36.44
C HIS A 80 1.60 2.66 -35.98
N VAL A 81 1.39 1.43 -36.49
CA VAL A 81 0.63 0.43 -35.74
C VAL A 81 1.45 0.14 -34.49
N ALA A 82 1.25 0.94 -33.45
CA ALA A 82 1.92 0.75 -32.19
C ALA A 82 1.32 -0.47 -31.51
N THR A 83 1.84 -1.64 -31.88
CA THR A 83 2.01 -2.70 -30.89
C THR A 83 2.65 -2.02 -29.68
N LYS A 84 1.93 -1.95 -28.55
CA LYS A 84 2.48 -1.51 -27.27
C LYS A 84 3.54 -2.54 -26.86
N THR A 85 4.70 -2.47 -27.49
CA THR A 85 5.83 -3.35 -27.23
C THR A 85 6.36 -2.95 -25.86
N ARG A 86 6.53 -3.93 -24.97
CA ARG A 86 7.12 -3.70 -23.64
C ARG A 86 8.42 -2.90 -23.80
N LEU A 87 8.60 -1.88 -22.97
CA LEU A 87 9.81 -1.06 -22.95
C LEU A 87 11.04 -1.97 -22.79
N SER A 88 12.14 -1.64 -23.48
CA SER A 88 13.43 -2.26 -23.17
C SER A 88 13.82 -1.97 -21.72
N GLU A 89 14.63 -2.83 -21.11
CA GLU A 89 15.02 -2.68 -19.72
C GLU A 89 15.69 -1.32 -19.44
N GLU A 90 16.57 -0.89 -20.34
CA GLU A 90 17.22 0.43 -20.26
C GLU A 90 16.20 1.57 -20.38
N SER A 91 15.25 1.48 -21.31
CA SER A 91 14.17 2.47 -21.46
C SER A 91 13.29 2.52 -20.21
N ALA A 92 12.97 1.36 -19.63
CA ALA A 92 12.17 1.26 -18.42
C ALA A 92 12.87 1.92 -17.22
N ARG A 93 14.18 1.70 -17.06
CA ARG A 93 14.97 2.39 -16.02
C ARG A 93 15.03 3.90 -16.25
N LEU A 94 15.16 4.35 -17.51
CA LEU A 94 15.21 5.77 -17.84
C LEU A 94 13.87 6.47 -17.60
N VAL A 95 12.75 5.84 -17.98
CA VAL A 95 11.40 6.31 -17.69
C VAL A 95 11.19 6.37 -16.17
N ALA A 96 11.59 5.34 -15.43
CA ALA A 96 11.50 5.34 -13.97
C ALA A 96 12.28 6.50 -13.34
N ALA A 97 13.53 6.71 -13.75
CA ALA A 97 14.35 7.84 -13.27
C ALA A 97 13.70 9.19 -13.62
N THR A 98 13.11 9.30 -14.80
CA THR A 98 12.40 10.52 -15.23
C THR A 98 11.18 10.80 -14.35
N VAL A 99 10.38 9.78 -14.05
CA VAL A 99 9.22 9.90 -13.15
C VAL A 99 9.64 10.30 -11.74
N THR A 100 10.73 9.73 -11.22
CA THR A 100 11.27 10.11 -9.91
C THR A 100 11.62 11.59 -9.89
N ILE A 101 12.39 12.08 -10.87
CA ILE A 101 12.78 13.50 -10.93
C ILE A 101 11.55 14.41 -11.08
N LEU A 102 10.58 14.05 -11.94
CA LEU A 102 9.32 14.81 -12.08
C LEU A 102 8.58 14.95 -10.74
N SER A 103 8.57 13.90 -9.93
CA SER A 103 7.87 13.87 -8.64
C SER A 103 8.58 14.69 -7.57
N ASP A 104 9.88 14.97 -7.74
CA ASP A 104 10.69 15.79 -6.84
C ASP A 104 10.53 17.29 -7.12
N LEU A 105 10.23 17.68 -8.37
CA LEU A 105 10.14 19.09 -8.79
C LEU A 105 9.16 19.96 -7.98
N PRO A 106 7.96 19.51 -7.57
CA PRO A 106 7.04 20.29 -6.75
C PRO A 106 7.66 20.88 -5.48
N SER A 107 8.67 20.22 -4.90
CA SER A 107 9.35 20.70 -3.69
C SER A 107 10.24 21.93 -3.92
N LEU A 108 10.61 22.21 -5.17
CA LEU A 108 11.37 23.40 -5.57
C LEU A 108 10.46 24.63 -5.79
N CYS A 109 9.14 24.43 -5.79
CA CYS A 109 8.18 25.47 -6.11
C CYS A 109 7.57 26.10 -4.86
N SER A 110 7.18 27.36 -5.01
CA SER A 110 6.15 28.00 -4.19
C SER A 110 4.80 27.24 -4.31
N PRO A 111 3.84 27.42 -3.40
CA PRO A 111 2.49 26.86 -3.51
C PRO A 111 1.81 27.18 -4.85
N ALA A 112 1.92 28.43 -5.35
CA ALA A 112 1.36 28.82 -6.63
C ALA A 112 2.08 28.12 -7.80
N GLY A 113 3.42 28.12 -7.80
CA GLY A 113 4.21 27.45 -8.84
C GLY A 113 3.98 25.94 -8.89
N CYS A 114 3.73 25.33 -7.74
CA CYS A 114 3.39 23.92 -7.66
C CYS A 114 2.07 23.61 -8.36
N MET A 115 1.03 24.43 -8.15
CA MET A 115 -0.26 24.28 -8.84
C MET A 115 -0.15 24.51 -10.36
N THR A 116 0.88 25.23 -10.83
CA THR A 116 1.16 25.39 -12.26
C THR A 116 1.68 24.09 -12.90
N ILE A 117 2.52 23.32 -12.22
CA ILE A 117 3.20 22.14 -12.81
C ILE A 117 2.54 20.80 -12.48
N LEU A 118 1.85 20.71 -11.34
CA LEU A 118 1.21 19.49 -10.86
C LEU A 118 0.25 18.85 -11.86
N PRO A 119 -0.61 19.59 -12.59
CA PRO A 119 -1.51 18.99 -13.56
C PRO A 119 -0.76 18.18 -14.62
N THR A 120 0.35 18.73 -15.13
CA THR A 120 1.20 18.06 -16.12
C THR A 120 1.91 16.85 -15.52
N ILE A 121 2.49 16.99 -14.32
CA ILE A 121 3.21 15.89 -13.66
C ILE A 121 2.26 14.73 -13.36
N LEU A 122 1.10 15.00 -12.75
CA LEU A 122 0.12 13.97 -12.43
C LEU A 122 -0.45 13.30 -13.68
N PHE A 123 -0.68 14.06 -14.76
CA PHE A 123 -1.08 13.50 -16.05
C PHE A 123 -0.02 12.54 -16.61
N LEU A 124 1.25 12.96 -16.64
CA LEU A 124 2.35 12.12 -17.11
C LEU A 124 2.48 10.86 -16.26
N ILE A 125 2.46 10.97 -14.93
CA ILE A 125 2.55 9.82 -14.02
C ILE A 125 1.37 8.86 -14.24
N ALA A 126 0.14 9.36 -14.30
CA ALA A 126 -1.05 8.54 -14.53
C ALA A 126 -1.00 7.83 -15.89
N ARG A 127 -0.49 8.51 -16.92
CA ARG A 127 -0.37 7.93 -18.26
C ARG A 127 0.73 6.88 -18.34
N ILE A 128 1.88 7.13 -17.72
CA ILE A 128 2.97 6.16 -17.60
C ILE A 128 2.47 4.92 -16.85
N LEU A 129 1.70 5.11 -15.77
CA LEU A 129 1.06 4.01 -15.06
C LEU A 129 0.14 3.21 -15.98
N LYS A 130 -0.77 3.86 -16.74
CA LYS A 130 -1.64 3.18 -17.73
C LYS A 130 -0.86 2.30 -18.69
N ASP A 131 0.21 2.84 -19.26
CA ASP A 131 0.90 2.20 -20.38
C ASP A 131 1.95 1.16 -19.93
N THR A 132 2.37 1.19 -18.66
CA THR A 132 3.40 0.28 -18.13
C THR A 132 2.90 -0.72 -17.08
N ALA A 133 1.77 -0.44 -16.41
CA ALA A 133 1.14 -1.35 -15.46
C ALA A 133 0.34 -2.43 -16.19
N ILE A 134 1.05 -3.33 -16.88
CA ILE A 134 0.48 -4.46 -17.59
C ILE A 134 0.68 -5.73 -16.76
N LYS A 135 -0.37 -6.55 -16.63
CA LYS A 135 -0.31 -7.81 -15.87
C LYS A 135 0.86 -8.68 -16.36
N SER A 136 1.68 -9.15 -15.43
CA SER A 136 2.83 -10.03 -15.70
C SER A 136 2.69 -11.33 -14.92
N ALA A 137 3.10 -12.45 -15.51
CA ALA A 137 2.97 -13.78 -14.89
C ALA A 137 3.75 -13.90 -13.58
N ASP A 138 4.89 -13.20 -13.46
CA ASP A 138 5.78 -13.27 -12.30
C ASP A 138 5.39 -12.29 -11.17
N ASN A 139 4.29 -11.55 -11.30
CA ASN A 139 3.86 -10.51 -10.36
C ASN A 139 4.92 -9.43 -10.06
N GLN A 140 5.96 -9.33 -10.89
CA GLN A 140 6.99 -8.30 -10.76
C GLN A 140 6.45 -6.95 -11.23
N VAL A 141 6.61 -5.95 -10.38
CA VAL A 141 6.25 -4.56 -10.69
C VAL A 141 7.38 -3.92 -11.51
N PRO A 142 7.12 -3.47 -12.76
CA PRO A 142 8.14 -2.82 -13.57
C PRO A 142 8.69 -1.54 -12.91
N PRO A 143 9.96 -1.17 -13.15
CA PRO A 143 10.54 0.05 -12.58
C PRO A 143 9.72 1.34 -12.83
N PRO A 144 9.16 1.59 -14.04
CA PRO A 144 8.29 2.73 -14.29
C PRO A 144 7.05 2.77 -13.40
N VAL A 145 6.44 1.61 -13.15
CA VAL A 145 5.24 1.47 -12.32
C VAL A 145 5.58 1.78 -10.87
N SER A 146 6.68 1.21 -10.35
CA SER A 146 7.16 1.51 -9.01
C SER A 146 7.45 3.01 -8.83
N ALA A 147 8.14 3.62 -9.80
CA ALA A 147 8.42 5.06 -9.78
C ALA A 147 7.13 5.90 -9.85
N ALA A 148 6.15 5.50 -10.66
CA ALA A 148 4.86 6.19 -10.74
C ALA A 148 4.08 6.12 -9.43
N LEU A 149 4.01 4.95 -8.79
CA LEU A 149 3.35 4.80 -7.49
C LEU A 149 4.05 5.59 -6.39
N GLN A 150 5.39 5.57 -6.35
CA GLN A 150 6.16 6.40 -5.42
C GLN A 150 5.98 7.89 -5.72
N GLY A 151 5.91 8.28 -7.00
CA GLY A 151 5.67 9.65 -7.42
C GLY A 151 4.31 10.17 -6.96
N ILE A 152 3.24 9.39 -7.17
CA ILE A 152 1.91 9.67 -6.62
C ILE A 152 2.01 9.83 -5.10
N LYS A 153 2.63 8.88 -4.40
CA LYS A 153 2.79 8.94 -2.94
C LYS A 153 3.50 10.22 -2.50
N SER A 154 4.66 10.53 -3.07
CA SER A 154 5.45 11.72 -2.76
C SER A 154 4.62 12.98 -2.94
N ILE A 155 4.00 13.13 -4.12
CA ILE A 155 3.14 14.27 -4.44
C ILE A 155 2.04 14.39 -3.40
N VAL A 156 1.29 13.32 -3.16
CA VAL A 156 0.13 13.42 -2.28
C VAL A 156 0.46 13.67 -0.81
N THR A 157 1.68 13.36 -0.40
CA THR A 157 2.22 13.65 0.95
C THR A 157 2.95 14.99 1.04
N LEU A 158 3.03 15.78 -0.04
CA LEU A 158 3.70 17.07 -0.02
C LEU A 158 3.05 17.99 1.02
N SER A 159 3.86 18.39 2.00
CA SER A 159 3.52 19.44 2.94
C SER A 159 3.70 20.78 2.24
N MET A 160 2.60 21.49 2.00
CA MET A 160 2.61 22.84 1.45
C MET A 160 1.82 23.75 2.37
N ALA A 161 2.21 25.02 2.48
CA ALA A 161 1.35 26.04 3.07
C ALA A 161 0.16 26.24 2.11
N LYS A 162 -0.99 25.66 2.45
CA LYS A 162 -2.17 25.68 1.59
C LYS A 162 -3.08 26.83 2.00
N THR A 163 -3.16 27.83 1.13
CA THR A 163 -4.28 28.78 1.14
C THR A 163 -5.56 28.04 0.78
N GLU A 164 -6.73 28.61 1.09
CA GLU A 164 -8.01 28.01 0.73
C GLU A 164 -8.13 27.77 -0.80
N GLU A 165 -7.61 28.69 -1.61
CA GLU A 165 -7.62 28.58 -3.07
C GLU A 165 -6.72 27.46 -3.58
N THR A 166 -5.47 27.39 -3.11
CA THR A 166 -4.55 26.32 -3.50
C THR A 166 -5.02 24.95 -3.01
N GLN A 167 -5.74 24.89 -1.88
CA GLN A 167 -6.38 23.66 -1.41
C GLN A 167 -7.52 23.20 -2.33
N LYS A 168 -8.35 24.11 -2.85
CA LYS A 168 -9.41 23.77 -3.81
C LYS A 168 -8.84 23.24 -5.12
N GLN A 169 -7.82 23.91 -5.67
CA GLN A 169 -7.15 23.47 -6.90
C GLN A 169 -6.48 22.11 -6.72
N TRP A 170 -5.74 21.93 -5.63
CA TRP A 170 -5.15 20.64 -5.25
C TRP A 170 -6.20 19.53 -5.23
N THR A 171 -7.32 19.77 -4.56
CA THR A 171 -8.36 18.75 -4.41
C THR A 171 -9.02 18.41 -5.74
N ALA A 172 -9.26 19.41 -6.59
CA ALA A 172 -9.73 19.19 -7.96
C ALA A 172 -8.76 18.33 -8.78
N LEU A 173 -7.44 18.55 -8.64
CA LEU A 173 -6.41 17.76 -9.31
C LEU A 173 -6.39 16.32 -8.84
N ILE A 174 -6.32 16.05 -7.54
CA ILE A 174 -6.36 14.70 -6.99
C ILE A 174 -7.63 13.97 -7.45
N ARG A 175 -8.77 14.65 -7.42
CA ARG A 175 -10.04 14.10 -7.90
C ARG A 175 -9.98 13.73 -9.39
N SER A 176 -9.43 14.60 -10.22
CA SER A 176 -9.27 14.36 -11.66
C SER A 176 -8.30 13.21 -11.95
N THR A 177 -7.18 13.13 -11.22
CA THR A 177 -6.22 12.04 -11.34
C THR A 177 -6.85 10.71 -10.92
N LEU A 178 -7.62 10.68 -9.83
CA LEU A 178 -8.33 9.49 -9.39
C LEU A 178 -9.35 9.03 -10.44
N ALA A 179 -10.13 9.94 -11.01
CA ALA A 179 -11.06 9.63 -12.10
C ALA A 179 -10.35 9.01 -13.30
N CYS A 180 -9.21 9.57 -13.69
CA CYS A 180 -8.37 9.10 -14.78
C CYS A 180 -7.82 7.69 -14.53
N ILE A 181 -7.30 7.41 -13.33
CA ILE A 181 -6.80 6.07 -12.97
C ILE A 181 -7.95 5.05 -12.90
N LEU A 182 -9.12 5.45 -12.41
CA LEU A 182 -10.32 4.59 -12.42
C LEU A 182 -10.74 4.21 -13.84
N GLU A 183 -10.71 5.16 -14.78
CA GLU A 183 -10.97 4.89 -16.19
C GLU A 183 -9.92 3.93 -16.76
N TYR A 184 -8.64 4.16 -16.50
CA TYR A 184 -7.54 3.34 -17.00
C TYR A 184 -7.51 1.92 -16.42
N SER A 185 -8.14 1.71 -15.26
CA SER A 185 -8.24 0.39 -14.62
C SER A 185 -9.40 -0.47 -15.15
N GLN A 186 -10.20 0.04 -16.09
CA GLN A 186 -11.21 -0.79 -16.75
C GLN A 186 -10.53 -1.78 -17.72
N PRO A 187 -10.96 -3.04 -17.75
CA PRO A 187 -10.52 -3.96 -18.80
C PRO A 187 -11.08 -3.50 -20.16
N GLU A 188 -10.20 -3.39 -21.16
CA GLU A 188 -10.56 -3.12 -22.56
C GLU A 188 -10.25 -4.38 -23.40
N ASP A 189 -11.22 -4.86 -24.20
CA ASP A 189 -11.11 -6.14 -24.93
C ASP A 189 -9.93 -6.21 -25.92
N SER A 190 -9.44 -5.06 -26.39
CA SER A 190 -8.39 -4.93 -27.40
C SER A 190 -6.98 -4.68 -26.83
N LEU A 191 -6.86 -4.53 -25.50
CA LEU A 191 -5.60 -4.19 -24.84
C LEU A 191 -5.18 -5.24 -23.80
N PRO A 192 -3.86 -5.37 -23.53
CA PRO A 192 -3.40 -6.15 -22.39
C PRO A 192 -4.07 -5.68 -21.09
N ALA A 193 -4.55 -6.63 -20.30
CA ALA A 193 -5.22 -6.31 -19.04
C ALA A 193 -4.28 -5.51 -18.11
N PRO A 194 -4.77 -4.42 -17.51
CA PRO A 194 -3.97 -3.64 -16.58
C PRO A 194 -3.63 -4.49 -15.34
N ASP A 195 -2.48 -4.23 -14.74
CA ASP A 195 -2.09 -4.85 -13.49
C ASP A 195 -2.98 -4.36 -12.34
N GLU A 196 -3.90 -5.22 -11.92
CA GLU A 196 -4.93 -4.89 -10.92
C GLU A 196 -4.31 -4.38 -9.61
N VAL A 197 -3.21 -4.99 -9.16
CA VAL A 197 -2.53 -4.60 -7.92
C VAL A 197 -1.96 -3.18 -8.00
N SER A 198 -1.28 -2.84 -9.09
CA SER A 198 -0.72 -1.51 -9.30
C SER A 198 -1.82 -0.45 -9.39
N MET A 199 -2.91 -0.73 -10.10
CA MET A 199 -4.04 0.20 -10.21
C MET A 199 -4.74 0.42 -8.86
N LEU A 200 -4.98 -0.65 -8.09
CA LEU A 200 -5.54 -0.55 -6.74
C LEU A 200 -4.60 0.22 -5.80
N THR A 201 -3.29 0.03 -5.92
CA THR A 201 -2.31 0.75 -5.10
C THR A 201 -2.37 2.25 -5.39
N ALA A 202 -2.46 2.64 -6.67
CA ALA A 202 -2.62 4.05 -7.03
C ALA A 202 -3.94 4.65 -6.51
N ILE A 203 -5.04 3.91 -6.63
CA ILE A 203 -6.35 4.30 -6.06
C ILE A 203 -6.24 4.51 -4.54
N ALA A 204 -5.64 3.56 -3.81
CA ALA A 204 -5.47 3.64 -2.37
C ALA A 204 -4.61 4.84 -1.95
N LEU A 205 -3.53 5.15 -2.69
CA LEU A 205 -2.68 6.32 -2.42
C LEU A 205 -3.43 7.64 -2.62
N LEU A 206 -4.27 7.74 -3.66
CA LEU A 206 -5.09 8.94 -3.91
C LEU A 206 -6.25 9.07 -2.92
N LEU A 207 -6.82 7.94 -2.46
CA LEU A 207 -7.81 7.94 -1.39
C LEU A 207 -7.19 8.36 -0.05
N TRP A 208 -5.93 7.98 0.21
CA TRP A 208 -5.23 8.37 1.44
C TRP A 208 -5.00 9.89 1.55
N SER A 209 -4.85 10.57 0.43
CA SER A 209 -4.66 12.03 0.42
C SER A 209 -5.94 12.83 0.26
N ALA A 210 -7.05 12.13 0.07
CA ALA A 210 -8.35 12.70 -0.12
C ALA A 210 -8.81 13.46 1.14
N SER A 211 -8.97 14.77 1.01
CA SER A 211 -9.79 15.55 1.95
C SER A 211 -11.27 15.13 1.84
N SER A 212 -12.11 15.71 2.69
CA SER A 212 -13.57 15.50 2.73
C SER A 212 -14.31 15.67 1.40
N GLU A 213 -13.66 16.13 0.33
CA GLU A 213 -14.28 16.42 -0.97
C GLU A 213 -14.30 15.23 -1.94
N ILE A 214 -13.37 14.26 -1.85
CA ILE A 214 -13.53 12.99 -2.58
C ILE A 214 -14.71 12.19 -2.01
N ILE A 215 -15.00 12.40 -0.72
CA ILE A 215 -16.20 11.88 -0.05
C ILE A 215 -17.47 12.48 -0.67
N GLY A 216 -17.42 13.70 -1.21
CA GLY A 216 -18.60 14.34 -1.82
C GLY A 216 -19.03 13.73 -3.16
N VAL A 217 -18.15 12.98 -3.86
CA VAL A 217 -18.41 12.53 -5.23
C VAL A 217 -18.73 11.03 -5.29
N GLN A 218 -20.03 10.72 -5.25
CA GLN A 218 -20.57 9.35 -5.25
C GLN A 218 -20.05 8.47 -6.40
N SER A 219 -19.94 9.00 -7.62
CA SER A 219 -19.46 8.21 -8.77
C SER A 219 -18.01 7.72 -8.60
N LEU A 220 -17.15 8.55 -8.01
CA LEU A 220 -15.75 8.18 -7.73
C LEU A 220 -15.65 7.19 -6.58
N GLN A 221 -16.42 7.39 -5.51
CA GLN A 221 -16.48 6.43 -4.41
C GLN A 221 -16.93 5.05 -4.91
N ASN A 222 -18.03 5.01 -5.67
CA ASN A 222 -18.57 3.77 -6.22
C ASN A 222 -17.57 3.11 -7.18
N GLY A 223 -16.88 3.90 -8.01
CA GLY A 223 -15.81 3.41 -8.88
C GLY A 223 -14.69 2.75 -8.09
N CYS A 224 -14.18 3.40 -7.04
CA CYS A 224 -13.14 2.85 -6.16
C CYS A 224 -13.61 1.58 -5.46
N MET A 225 -14.79 1.61 -4.82
CA MET A 225 -15.36 0.45 -4.13
C MET A 225 -15.52 -0.73 -5.08
N ASN A 226 -16.01 -0.51 -6.30
CA ASN A 226 -16.16 -1.57 -7.29
C ASN A 226 -14.81 -2.19 -7.68
N ARG A 227 -13.73 -1.42 -7.76
CA ARG A 227 -12.38 -1.99 -7.97
C ARG A 227 -11.94 -2.87 -6.82
N PHE A 228 -12.12 -2.43 -5.58
CA PHE A 228 -11.83 -3.28 -4.42
C PHE A 228 -12.71 -4.54 -4.39
N LYS A 229 -14.00 -4.43 -4.71
CA LYS A 229 -14.91 -5.59 -4.81
C LYS A 229 -14.45 -6.59 -5.87
N ASN A 230 -14.03 -6.12 -7.03
CA ASN A 230 -13.54 -6.98 -8.10
C ASN A 230 -12.27 -7.71 -7.67
N ALA A 231 -11.34 -7.00 -7.03
CA ALA A 231 -10.09 -7.57 -6.54
C ALA A 231 -10.29 -8.62 -5.42
N LEU A 232 -11.21 -8.37 -4.49
CA LEU A 232 -11.64 -9.34 -3.47
C LEU A 232 -12.26 -10.61 -4.09
N ASN A 233 -12.86 -10.48 -5.27
CA ASN A 233 -13.47 -11.58 -6.01
C ASN A 233 -12.56 -12.17 -7.10
N SER A 234 -11.32 -11.69 -7.23
CA SER A 234 -10.36 -12.20 -8.20
C SER A 234 -10.06 -13.67 -7.94
N CYS A 235 -9.84 -14.45 -9.00
CA CYS A 235 -9.39 -15.84 -8.88
C CYS A 235 -7.90 -15.94 -8.49
N ASP A 236 -7.16 -14.82 -8.54
CA ASP A 236 -5.74 -14.78 -8.21
C ASP A 236 -5.53 -14.49 -6.71
N PRO A 237 -4.99 -15.44 -5.93
CA PRO A 237 -4.75 -15.25 -4.50
C PRO A 237 -3.77 -14.10 -4.20
N TRP A 238 -2.85 -13.79 -5.13
CA TRP A 238 -1.93 -12.66 -4.98
C TRP A 238 -2.68 -11.33 -5.01
N VAL A 239 -3.60 -11.15 -5.95
CA VAL A 239 -4.45 -9.96 -6.05
C VAL A 239 -5.30 -9.82 -4.78
N GLN A 240 -5.89 -10.92 -4.29
CA GLN A 240 -6.65 -10.91 -3.04
C GLN A 240 -5.79 -10.48 -1.85
N ALA A 241 -4.60 -11.05 -1.67
CA ALA A 241 -3.68 -10.70 -0.59
C ALA A 241 -3.31 -9.22 -0.61
N LYS A 242 -2.99 -8.67 -1.79
CA LYS A 242 -2.69 -7.23 -1.95
C LYS A 242 -3.92 -6.36 -1.73
N CYS A 243 -5.10 -6.81 -2.16
CA CYS A 243 -6.34 -6.12 -1.89
C CYS A 243 -6.58 -5.99 -0.38
N TYR A 244 -6.41 -7.06 0.41
CA TYR A 244 -6.53 -6.99 1.87
C TYR A 244 -5.53 -6.00 2.51
N GLN A 245 -4.27 -6.00 2.06
CA GLN A 245 -3.26 -5.04 2.53
C GLN A 245 -3.65 -3.59 2.26
N LEU A 246 -4.22 -3.31 1.09
CA LEU A 246 -4.68 -1.97 0.73
C LEU A 246 -5.98 -1.58 1.45
N LEU A 247 -6.89 -2.52 1.69
CA LEU A 247 -8.09 -2.27 2.49
C LEU A 247 -7.74 -1.88 3.92
N LEU A 248 -6.70 -2.49 4.48
CA LEU A 248 -6.22 -2.15 5.81
C LEU A 248 -5.91 -0.65 5.93
N SER A 249 -5.17 -0.08 4.98
CA SER A 249 -4.83 1.35 5.00
C SER A 249 -6.06 2.24 4.80
N VAL A 250 -7.02 1.84 3.97
CA VAL A 250 -8.28 2.57 3.77
C VAL A 250 -9.15 2.54 5.03
N PHE A 251 -9.24 1.40 5.72
CA PHE A 251 -10.04 1.26 6.95
C PHE A 251 -9.41 1.99 8.14
N GLN A 252 -8.08 2.04 8.19
CA GLN A 252 -7.32 2.76 9.22
C GLN A 252 -7.21 4.26 8.95
N HIS A 253 -7.77 4.76 7.85
CA HIS A 253 -7.73 6.17 7.51
C HIS A 253 -8.30 7.04 8.65
N SER A 254 -7.60 8.15 8.96
CA SER A 254 -7.95 9.02 10.09
C SER A 254 -9.32 9.67 9.92
N ASN A 255 -9.69 9.99 8.67
CA ASN A 255 -11.01 10.52 8.33
C ASN A 255 -12.07 9.41 8.25
N ARG A 256 -12.92 9.33 9.28
CA ARG A 256 -14.00 8.33 9.38
C ARG A 256 -15.11 8.48 8.33
N ALA A 257 -15.33 9.70 7.83
CA ALA A 257 -16.30 9.90 6.75
C ALA A 257 -15.88 9.18 5.45
N LEU A 258 -14.57 8.92 5.27
CA LEU A 258 -14.04 8.11 4.17
C LEU A 258 -14.04 6.63 4.53
N SER A 259 -13.53 6.24 5.70
CA SER A 259 -13.36 4.82 6.02
C SER A 259 -14.68 4.09 6.21
N THR A 260 -15.68 4.71 6.85
CA THR A 260 -16.92 4.04 7.25
C THR A 260 -17.73 3.47 6.07
N PRO A 261 -17.97 4.21 4.96
CA PRO A 261 -18.62 3.64 3.77
C PRO A 261 -17.89 2.44 3.18
N TYR A 262 -16.55 2.46 3.15
CA TYR A 262 -15.73 1.36 2.65
C TYR A 262 -15.81 0.14 3.57
N ILE A 263 -15.78 0.34 4.89
CA ILE A 263 -15.97 -0.73 5.87
C ILE A 263 -17.32 -1.40 5.66
N HIS A 264 -18.41 -0.63 5.62
CA HIS A 264 -19.75 -1.19 5.44
C HIS A 264 -19.93 -1.92 4.09
N SER A 265 -19.32 -1.41 3.01
CA SER A 265 -19.48 -2.04 1.70
C SER A 265 -18.55 -3.23 1.46
N LEU A 266 -17.39 -3.30 2.11
CA LEU A 266 -16.33 -4.27 1.75
C LEU A 266 -16.06 -5.29 2.85
N ALA A 267 -16.18 -4.92 4.14
CA ALA A 267 -15.96 -5.86 5.24
C ALA A 267 -16.86 -7.11 5.19
N PRO A 268 -18.16 -7.03 4.81
CA PRO A 268 -18.98 -8.23 4.67
C PRO A 268 -18.42 -9.23 3.65
N ILE A 269 -17.87 -8.75 2.53
CA ILE A 269 -17.24 -9.59 1.50
C ILE A 269 -15.98 -10.25 2.05
N VAL A 270 -15.16 -9.52 2.81
CA VAL A 270 -13.98 -10.08 3.50
C VAL A 270 -14.39 -11.22 4.44
N VAL A 271 -15.42 -11.01 5.27
CA VAL A 271 -15.94 -12.02 6.20
C VAL A 271 -16.45 -13.24 5.45
N GLU A 272 -17.20 -13.06 4.37
CA GLU A 272 -17.70 -14.16 3.53
C GLU A 272 -16.56 -15.01 2.96
N LYS A 273 -15.54 -14.37 2.38
CA LYS A 273 -14.37 -15.05 1.82
C LYS A 273 -13.60 -15.83 2.87
N LEU A 274 -13.37 -15.24 4.04
CA LEU A 274 -12.67 -15.90 5.14
C LEU A 274 -13.47 -17.10 5.69
N LYS A 275 -14.79 -16.99 5.83
CA LYS A 275 -15.63 -18.12 6.23
C LYS A 275 -15.57 -19.27 5.22
N ALA A 276 -15.45 -18.99 3.93
CA ALA A 276 -15.34 -20.02 2.89
C ALA A 276 -14.04 -20.86 2.99
N VAL A 277 -12.99 -20.35 3.64
CA VAL A 277 -11.70 -21.04 3.80
C VAL A 277 -11.82 -22.33 4.61
N GLU A 278 -12.81 -22.45 5.51
CA GLU A 278 -13.07 -23.69 6.23
C GLU A 278 -13.31 -24.86 5.26
N ARG A 279 -14.06 -24.60 4.18
CA ARG A 279 -14.39 -25.59 3.15
C ARG A 279 -13.30 -25.67 2.07
N ASN A 280 -12.69 -24.53 1.75
CA ASN A 280 -11.67 -24.39 0.71
C ASN A 280 -10.33 -24.00 1.34
N ARG A 281 -9.70 -24.95 2.04
CA ARG A 281 -8.44 -24.70 2.75
C ARG A 281 -7.30 -24.40 1.77
N PRO A 282 -6.32 -23.56 2.16
CA PRO A 282 -5.22 -23.19 1.29
C PRO A 282 -4.33 -24.39 0.95
N ALA A 283 -4.03 -24.52 -0.34
CA ALA A 283 -3.10 -25.50 -0.88
C ALA A 283 -1.71 -24.89 -1.16
N SER A 284 -1.65 -23.56 -1.35
CA SER A 284 -0.41 -22.83 -1.66
C SER A 284 -0.08 -21.76 -0.62
N ASN A 285 1.19 -21.34 -0.58
CA ASN A 285 1.64 -20.25 0.30
C ASN A 285 0.98 -18.91 -0.04
N THR A 286 0.65 -18.66 -1.31
CA THR A 286 -0.01 -17.42 -1.75
C THR A 286 -1.46 -17.36 -1.28
N GLU A 287 -2.18 -18.49 -1.32
CA GLU A 287 -3.52 -18.60 -0.73
C GLU A 287 -3.48 -18.42 0.78
N LEU A 288 -2.52 -19.06 1.46
CA LEU A 288 -2.32 -18.86 2.90
C LEU A 288 -2.08 -17.38 3.22
N LEU A 289 -1.21 -16.70 2.47
CA LEU A 289 -0.95 -15.27 2.63
C LEU A 289 -2.23 -14.45 2.46
N ALA A 290 -3.06 -14.73 1.45
CA ALA A 290 -4.33 -14.04 1.26
C ALA A 290 -5.26 -14.19 2.47
N VAL A 291 -5.37 -15.40 3.04
CA VAL A 291 -6.17 -15.64 4.25
C VAL A 291 -5.60 -14.88 5.45
N GLN A 292 -4.27 -14.92 5.65
CA GLN A 292 -3.61 -14.22 6.75
C GLN A 292 -3.82 -12.71 6.68
N GLU A 293 -3.68 -12.11 5.50
CA GLU A 293 -3.94 -10.67 5.32
C GLU A 293 -5.43 -10.33 5.52
N GLY A 294 -6.35 -11.19 5.09
CA GLY A 294 -7.77 -11.00 5.37
C GLY A 294 -8.10 -11.05 6.86
N ILE A 295 -7.48 -11.93 7.63
CA ILE A 295 -7.64 -11.99 9.09
C ILE A 295 -7.11 -10.70 9.75
N LYS A 296 -5.96 -10.17 9.32
CA LYS A 296 -5.44 -8.88 9.81
C LYS A 296 -6.40 -7.72 9.59
N VAL A 297 -7.15 -7.74 8.47
CA VAL A 297 -8.21 -6.74 8.21
C VAL A 297 -9.31 -6.86 9.27
N LEU A 298 -9.79 -8.07 9.59
CA LEU A 298 -10.82 -8.25 10.62
C LEU A 298 -10.32 -7.89 12.03
N GLU A 299 -9.10 -8.26 12.39
CA GLU A 299 -8.46 -7.87 13.65
C GLU A 299 -8.38 -6.36 13.80
N THR A 300 -8.05 -5.68 12.71
CA THR A 300 -8.03 -4.22 12.68
C THR A 300 -9.41 -3.63 12.86
N LEU A 301 -10.45 -4.20 12.25
CA LEU A 301 -11.82 -3.75 12.50
C LEU A 301 -12.22 -3.92 13.97
N VAL A 302 -11.83 -5.02 14.63
CA VAL A 302 -12.04 -5.21 16.08
C VAL A 302 -11.32 -4.11 16.88
N ALA A 303 -10.06 -3.80 16.54
CA ALA A 303 -9.28 -2.77 17.23
C ALA A 303 -9.85 -1.36 17.03
N LEU A 304 -10.36 -1.05 15.84
CA LEU A 304 -11.00 0.22 15.50
C LEU A 304 -12.41 0.33 16.09
N GLY A 305 -13.06 -0.79 16.39
CA GLY A 305 -14.40 -0.85 16.94
C GLY A 305 -14.48 -0.34 18.38
N GLU A 306 -15.54 0.42 18.66
CA GLU A 306 -15.93 0.79 20.02
C GLU A 306 -16.22 -0.44 20.87
N GLU A 307 -16.05 -0.32 22.19
CA GLU A 307 -16.16 -1.43 23.13
C GLU A 307 -17.50 -2.19 23.04
N GLN A 308 -18.60 -1.46 22.81
CA GLN A 308 -19.93 -2.04 22.61
C GLN A 308 -20.04 -2.93 21.36
N ASN A 309 -19.29 -2.60 20.30
CA ASN A 309 -19.31 -3.33 19.02
C ASN A 309 -18.25 -4.44 18.97
N ARG A 310 -17.24 -4.41 19.85
CA ARG A 310 -16.15 -5.41 19.88
C ARG A 310 -16.66 -6.83 20.08
N VAL A 311 -17.69 -7.03 20.91
CA VAL A 311 -18.27 -8.36 21.12
C VAL A 311 -18.82 -8.93 19.81
N GLN A 312 -19.51 -8.11 19.02
CA GLN A 312 -20.11 -8.53 17.74
C GLN A 312 -19.03 -8.81 16.69
N LEU A 313 -17.99 -7.97 16.62
CA LEU A 313 -16.88 -8.19 15.71
C LEU A 313 -16.05 -9.44 16.08
N LEU A 314 -15.84 -9.68 17.38
CA LEU A 314 -15.20 -10.91 17.86
C LEU A 314 -16.08 -12.14 17.66
N ALA A 315 -17.41 -12.00 17.70
CA ALA A 315 -18.34 -13.07 17.32
C ALA A 315 -18.25 -13.45 15.83
N LEU A 316 -17.63 -12.61 14.99
CA LEU A 316 -17.27 -12.97 13.62
C LEU A 316 -15.87 -13.59 13.55
N LEU A 317 -14.87 -12.95 14.18
CA LEU A 317 -13.46 -13.34 14.07
C LEU A 317 -13.14 -14.67 14.79
N VAL A 318 -13.58 -14.82 16.04
CA VAL A 318 -13.20 -15.99 16.87
C VAL A 318 -13.74 -17.30 16.30
N PRO A 319 -15.02 -17.42 15.90
CA PRO A 319 -15.50 -18.65 15.25
C PRO A 319 -14.79 -18.95 13.93
N THR A 320 -14.44 -17.92 13.14
CA THR A 320 -13.68 -18.10 11.89
C THR A 320 -12.26 -18.62 12.15
N LEU A 321 -11.56 -18.12 13.16
CA LEU A 321 -10.24 -18.66 13.52
C LEU A 321 -10.35 -20.10 14.05
N ILE A 322 -11.37 -20.40 14.86
CA ILE A 322 -11.58 -21.75 15.40
C ILE A 322 -11.90 -22.75 14.28
N SER A 323 -12.62 -22.34 13.23
CA SER A 323 -12.92 -23.22 12.09
C SER A 323 -11.68 -23.63 11.29
N TYR A 324 -10.59 -22.86 11.36
CA TYR A 324 -9.31 -23.20 10.74
C TYR A 324 -8.53 -24.25 11.53
N LEU A 325 -8.86 -24.47 12.81
CA LEU A 325 -8.17 -25.47 13.63
C LEU A 325 -8.44 -26.89 13.08
N LEU A 326 -7.39 -27.71 13.02
CA LEU A 326 -7.44 -29.09 12.58
C LEU A 326 -7.57 -30.01 13.79
N ASP A 327 -8.32 -31.09 13.66
CA ASP A 327 -8.25 -32.22 14.59
C ASP A 327 -7.00 -33.09 14.30
N GLU A 328 -6.68 -34.04 15.18
CA GLU A 328 -5.46 -34.84 15.09
C GLU A 328 -5.36 -35.63 13.77
N ASN A 329 -6.48 -36.17 13.29
CA ASN A 329 -6.54 -36.98 12.07
C ASN A 329 -6.34 -36.09 10.83
N SER A 330 -7.05 -34.97 10.76
CA SER A 330 -6.98 -34.00 9.68
C SER A 330 -5.64 -33.30 9.65
N PHE A 331 -5.01 -33.09 10.81
CA PHE A 331 -3.68 -32.49 10.91
C PHE A 331 -2.62 -33.37 10.27
N ALA A 332 -2.68 -34.69 10.45
CA ALA A 332 -1.70 -35.61 9.85
C ALA A 332 -1.70 -35.52 8.31
N SER A 333 -2.88 -35.53 7.69
CA SER A 333 -3.06 -35.53 6.23
C SER A 333 -3.07 -34.15 5.57
N ALA A 334 -3.05 -33.05 6.33
CA ALA A 334 -3.13 -31.71 5.76
C ALA A 334 -1.85 -31.28 5.00
N SER A 335 -2.04 -30.41 4.01
CA SER A 335 -0.97 -29.68 3.35
C SER A 335 -0.16 -28.82 4.34
N THR A 336 1.08 -28.48 3.98
CA THR A 336 1.91 -27.57 4.80
C THR A 336 1.20 -26.23 5.01
N ALA A 337 0.63 -25.64 3.96
CA ALA A 337 -0.11 -24.38 4.05
C ALA A 337 -1.32 -24.45 5.01
N SER A 338 -2.03 -25.57 5.05
CA SER A 338 -3.15 -25.79 5.98
C SER A 338 -2.67 -25.98 7.44
N LYS A 339 -1.52 -26.63 7.64
CA LYS A 339 -0.87 -26.75 8.96
C LYS A 339 -0.39 -25.40 9.47
N ASP A 340 0.17 -24.57 8.59
CA ASP A 340 0.60 -23.21 8.91
C ASP A 340 -0.61 -22.31 9.22
N LEU A 341 -1.72 -22.47 8.49
CA LEU A 341 -2.99 -21.79 8.82
C LEU A 341 -3.49 -22.19 10.21
N HIS A 342 -3.40 -23.48 10.57
CA HIS A 342 -3.78 -23.97 11.89
C HIS A 342 -2.97 -23.32 13.01
N GLU A 343 -1.64 -23.31 12.90
CA GLU A 343 -0.78 -22.68 13.92
C GLU A 343 -1.00 -21.17 13.97
N PHE A 344 -1.14 -20.50 12.82
CA PHE A 344 -1.49 -19.07 12.74
C PHE A 344 -2.82 -18.78 13.47
N ALA A 345 -3.86 -19.57 13.23
CA ALA A 345 -5.16 -19.38 13.87
C ALA A 345 -5.08 -19.61 15.39
N LEU A 346 -4.34 -20.63 15.82
CA LEU A 346 -4.14 -20.93 17.24
C LEU A 346 -3.40 -19.79 17.95
N GLN A 347 -2.33 -19.25 17.33
CA GLN A 347 -1.58 -18.11 17.88
C GLN A 347 -2.46 -16.86 18.02
N ASN A 348 -3.27 -16.54 17.00
CA ASN A 348 -4.18 -15.39 17.08
C ASN A 348 -5.27 -15.58 18.14
N LEU A 349 -5.85 -16.77 18.28
CA LEU A 349 -6.82 -17.06 19.34
C LEU A 349 -6.20 -16.89 20.74
N MET A 350 -4.97 -17.36 20.92
CA MET A 350 -4.22 -17.21 22.18
C MET A 350 -3.83 -15.75 22.46
N HIS A 351 -3.70 -14.91 21.44
CA HIS A 351 -3.44 -13.48 21.58
C HIS A 351 -4.71 -12.67 21.87
N ILE A 352 -5.81 -12.96 21.17
CA ILE A 352 -7.10 -12.28 21.29
C ILE A 352 -7.73 -12.48 22.68
N GLY A 353 -7.62 -13.70 23.24
CA GLY A 353 -8.21 -14.03 24.54
C GLY A 353 -7.80 -13.07 25.67
N PRO A 354 -6.49 -12.89 25.93
CA PRO A 354 -5.99 -11.91 26.90
C PRO A 354 -6.23 -10.45 26.51
N LEU A 355 -6.26 -10.12 25.20
CA LEU A 355 -6.44 -8.75 24.72
C LEU A 355 -7.88 -8.24 24.91
N TYR A 356 -8.87 -9.12 24.77
CA TYR A 356 -10.30 -8.79 24.90
C TYR A 356 -11.06 -9.79 25.79
N PRO A 357 -10.71 -9.91 27.08
CA PRO A 357 -11.13 -11.03 27.93
C PRO A 357 -12.64 -11.12 28.13
N HIS A 358 -13.32 -9.99 28.37
CA HIS A 358 -14.77 -9.96 28.54
C HIS A 358 -15.51 -10.40 27.26
N ALA A 359 -15.18 -9.76 26.13
CA ALA A 359 -15.81 -10.06 24.85
C ALA A 359 -15.53 -11.50 24.39
N PHE A 360 -14.29 -11.98 24.55
CA PHE A 360 -13.92 -13.34 24.23
C PHE A 360 -14.71 -14.35 25.08
N LYS A 361 -14.83 -14.13 26.39
CA LYS A 361 -15.62 -15.01 27.28
C LYS A 361 -17.09 -15.05 26.86
N THR A 362 -17.68 -13.93 26.46
CA THR A 362 -19.06 -13.87 25.96
C THR A 362 -19.24 -14.71 24.69
N VAL A 363 -18.34 -14.57 23.72
CA VAL A 363 -18.39 -15.35 22.47
C VAL A 363 -18.22 -16.85 22.74
N MET A 364 -17.25 -17.24 23.56
CA MET A 364 -17.02 -18.64 23.92
C MET A 364 -18.14 -19.22 24.78
N GLY A 365 -18.85 -18.39 25.56
CA GLY A 365 -20.02 -18.80 26.34
C GLY A 365 -21.26 -19.04 25.48
N ALA A 366 -21.38 -18.36 24.34
CA ALA A 366 -22.51 -18.52 23.41
C ALA A 366 -22.44 -19.82 22.58
N ALA A 367 -21.25 -20.42 22.46
CA ALA A 367 -20.99 -21.59 21.60
C ALA A 367 -20.01 -22.56 22.29
N PRO A 368 -20.50 -23.46 23.17
CA PRO A 368 -19.65 -24.35 23.97
C PRO A 368 -18.81 -25.32 23.11
N GLU A 369 -19.29 -25.70 21.94
CA GLU A 369 -18.56 -26.53 20.98
C GLU A 369 -17.25 -25.88 20.49
N LEU A 370 -17.24 -24.55 20.33
CA LEU A 370 -16.04 -23.80 19.94
C LEU A 370 -14.98 -23.86 21.04
N LYS A 371 -15.41 -23.83 22.31
CA LYS A 371 -14.54 -23.96 23.47
C LYS A 371 -13.84 -25.31 23.51
N VAL A 372 -14.59 -26.39 23.32
CA VAL A 372 -14.03 -27.74 23.30
C VAL A 372 -13.00 -27.91 22.18
N ARG A 373 -13.31 -27.39 20.98
CA ARG A 373 -12.39 -27.44 19.83
C ARG A 373 -11.09 -26.67 20.10
N LEU A 374 -11.18 -25.47 20.69
CA LEU A 374 -10.00 -24.68 21.06
C LEU A 374 -9.15 -25.39 22.13
N GLU A 375 -9.77 -25.88 23.21
CA GLU A 375 -9.04 -26.57 24.30
C GLU A 375 -8.31 -27.82 23.79
N THR A 376 -8.93 -28.56 22.88
CA THR A 376 -8.34 -29.74 22.24
C THR A 376 -7.12 -29.36 21.40
N ALA A 377 -7.24 -28.32 20.57
CA ALA A 377 -6.13 -27.83 19.74
C ALA A 377 -4.96 -27.29 20.59
N VAL A 378 -5.24 -26.55 21.67
CA VAL A 378 -4.21 -26.06 22.60
C VAL A 378 -3.46 -27.23 23.25
N ARG A 379 -4.17 -28.25 23.73
CA ARG A 379 -3.57 -29.43 24.35
C ARG A 379 -2.69 -30.20 23.37
N ALA A 380 -3.16 -30.40 22.13
CA ALA A 380 -2.39 -31.05 21.08
C ALA A 380 -1.12 -30.27 20.72
N SER A 381 -1.20 -28.94 20.62
CA SER A 381 -0.05 -28.08 20.36
C SER A 381 0.98 -28.11 21.49
N GLN A 382 0.54 -28.06 22.76
CA GLN A 382 1.42 -28.17 23.92
C GLN A 382 2.13 -29.54 23.98
N ALA A 383 1.41 -30.62 23.72
CA ALA A 383 1.99 -31.97 23.69
C ALA A 383 3.03 -32.12 22.56
N SER A 384 2.76 -31.53 21.39
CA SER A 384 3.70 -31.51 20.27
C SER A 384 4.97 -30.71 20.60
N LYS A 385 4.82 -29.51 21.17
CA LYS A 385 5.95 -28.65 21.58
C LYS A 385 6.79 -29.31 22.68
N ALA A 386 6.17 -29.98 23.65
CA ALA A 386 6.88 -30.74 24.70
C ALA A 386 7.68 -31.92 24.12
N LYS A 387 7.11 -32.68 23.16
CA LYS A 387 7.82 -33.76 22.45
C LYS A 387 9.00 -33.24 21.61
N ALA A 388 8.87 -32.06 21.00
CA ALA A 388 9.95 -31.43 20.26
C ALA A 388 11.08 -30.93 21.18
N ALA A 389 10.74 -30.32 22.32
CA ALA A 389 11.71 -29.89 23.32
C ALA A 389 12.48 -31.06 23.95
N ALA A 390 11.82 -32.18 24.21
CA ALA A 390 12.46 -33.41 24.71
C ALA A 390 13.39 -34.10 23.68
N ARG A 391 13.31 -33.71 22.39
CA ARG A 391 14.18 -34.20 21.31
C ARG A 391 15.38 -33.29 21.04
N GLN A 392 15.48 -32.12 21.67
CA GLN A 392 16.69 -31.30 21.59
C GLN A 392 17.80 -31.93 22.46
N PRO A 393 19.03 -32.10 21.95
CA PRO A 393 20.12 -32.62 22.76
C PRO A 393 20.39 -31.67 23.92
N ALA A 394 20.65 -32.23 25.10
CA ALA A 394 21.03 -31.45 26.29
C ALA A 394 22.20 -30.51 25.93
N PRO A 395 22.21 -29.26 26.43
CA PRO A 395 23.36 -28.38 26.22
C PRO A 395 24.59 -29.11 26.73
N THR A 396 25.59 -29.28 25.86
CA THR A 396 26.87 -29.88 26.22
C THR A 396 27.51 -28.99 27.28
N VAL A 397 27.37 -29.40 28.54
CA VAL A 397 28.11 -28.80 29.65
C VAL A 397 29.57 -29.13 29.38
N HIS A 398 30.31 -28.17 28.83
CA HIS A 398 31.77 -28.26 28.79
C HIS A 398 32.26 -28.31 30.24
N SER A 399 32.60 -29.50 30.70
CA SER A 399 33.34 -29.71 31.94
C SER A 399 34.71 -29.05 31.78
N ALA A 400 34.89 -27.87 32.34
CA ALA A 400 36.20 -27.24 32.46
C ALA A 400 37.09 -28.14 33.34
N PRO A 401 38.26 -28.60 32.86
CA PRO A 401 39.18 -29.36 33.70
C PRO A 401 39.77 -28.44 34.77
N THR A 402 39.49 -28.77 36.03
CA THR A 402 40.06 -28.10 37.20
C THR A 402 41.51 -28.55 37.38
N ILE A 403 42.46 -27.82 36.80
CA ILE A 403 43.88 -27.93 37.18
C ILE A 403 44.20 -26.75 38.09
N LYS A 404 44.24 -27.01 39.41
CA LYS A 404 44.79 -26.08 40.39
C LYS A 404 46.31 -26.24 40.42
N LEU A 405 47.05 -25.37 39.73
CA LEU A 405 48.48 -25.21 39.99
C LEU A 405 48.66 -24.27 41.19
N LYS A 406 49.14 -24.82 42.31
CA LYS A 406 49.71 -24.07 43.43
C LYS A 406 51.19 -23.81 43.14
N THR A 407 51.58 -22.55 42.97
CA THR A 407 52.96 -22.11 43.24
C THR A 407 52.96 -20.65 43.69
N SER A 408 52.89 -20.46 45.01
CA SER A 408 53.43 -19.29 45.68
C SER A 408 54.95 -19.35 45.63
N PHE A 409 55.64 -18.32 45.16
CA PHE A 409 56.96 -17.90 45.67
C PHE A 409 57.29 -16.47 45.20
N PHE A 410 57.48 -15.61 46.22
CA PHE A 410 58.02 -14.26 46.29
C PHE A 410 57.27 -13.09 45.63
#